data_AF-A0A820EMN0-F1
#
_entry.id   AF-A0A820EMN0-F1
#
_cell.length_a   1.000
_cell.length_b   1.000
_cell.length_c   1.000
_cell.angle_alpha   90.00
_cell.angle_beta   90.00
_cell.angle_gamma   90.00
#
_symmetry.space_group_name_H-M   'P 1'
#
loop_
_entity.id
_entity.type
_entity.pdbx_description
1 polymer ?
#
loop_
_entity_poly.entity_id
_entity_poly.type
_entity_poly.pdbx_seq_one_letter_code
_entity_poly.pdbx_strand_id
1 'polypeptide(L)'
;LNKTTSTSSIDATRILSKAPPPPCRLFTVSDQRSFYEREYPQLNLPQRISNSSYQNILHQLHSLRLIVVACARDVAPNIKNYRSHIEPILDLFHSSSRILIFESDSNDKTVEKLYEWSRAQVYTYGNMLKSYPERTERLAFCRNKLLDKAHDFKADYILVTDLDIFS
;
A
#
# COMPACT_ATOMS: atom_id res chain seq x y z
N LEU A 1 -21.55 -50.93 38.27
CA LEU A 1 -20.96 -51.33 36.98
C LEU A 1 -22.06 -51.29 35.93
N ASN A 2 -22.03 -50.63 34.78
CA ASN A 2 -21.14 -49.67 34.14
C ASN A 2 -22.06 -48.77 33.29
N LYS A 3 -21.93 -47.44 33.44
CA LYS A 3 -22.53 -46.46 32.51
C LYS A 3 -21.66 -46.45 31.25
N THR A 4 -22.24 -46.83 30.12
CA THR A 4 -21.57 -46.75 28.82
C THR A 4 -21.76 -45.34 28.26
N THR A 5 -20.75 -44.51 28.44
CA THR A 5 -20.67 -43.16 27.88
C THR A 5 -20.24 -43.26 26.42
N SER A 6 -21.14 -42.92 25.51
CA SER A 6 -20.84 -42.78 24.08
C SER A 6 -20.16 -41.42 23.84
N THR A 7 -18.83 -41.42 23.81
CA THR A 7 -18.03 -40.24 23.50
C THR A 7 -18.00 -40.05 21.98
N SER A 8 -18.80 -39.12 21.47
CA SER A 8 -18.71 -38.65 20.09
C SER A 8 -17.56 -37.66 19.96
N SER A 9 -16.43 -38.13 19.44
CA SER A 9 -15.30 -37.30 19.02
C SER A 9 -15.70 -36.46 17.81
N ILE A 10 -15.97 -35.17 18.02
CA ILE A 10 -16.08 -34.18 16.95
C ILE A 10 -14.67 -33.62 16.75
N ASP A 11 -13.88 -34.25 15.88
CA ASP A 11 -12.64 -33.67 15.40
C ASP A 11 -12.71 -33.57 13.88
N ALA A 12 -13.15 -32.41 13.41
CA ALA A 12 -13.10 -32.01 12.01
C ALA A 12 -12.53 -30.59 11.92
N THR A 13 -11.27 -30.41 12.32
CA THR A 13 -10.50 -29.26 11.87
C THR A 13 -10.12 -29.52 10.42
N ARG A 14 -11.05 -29.17 9.52
CA ARG A 14 -10.84 -29.16 8.08
C ARG A 14 -9.78 -28.09 7.79
N ILE A 15 -8.52 -28.50 7.71
CA ILE A 15 -7.45 -27.70 7.13
C ILE A 15 -7.90 -27.41 5.70
N LEU A 16 -8.37 -26.17 5.46
CA LEU A 16 -8.52 -25.64 4.12
C LEU A 16 -7.11 -25.54 3.54
N SER A 17 -6.63 -26.64 2.94
CA SER A 17 -5.46 -26.61 2.08
C SER A 17 -5.79 -25.66 0.94
N LYS A 18 -5.12 -24.50 0.95
CA LYS A 18 -5.19 -23.53 -0.14
C LYS A 18 -4.86 -24.31 -1.41
N ALA A 19 -5.78 -24.33 -2.37
CA ALA A 19 -5.59 -25.05 -3.62
C ALA A 19 -4.23 -24.65 -4.23
N PRO A 20 -3.47 -25.60 -4.79
CA PRO A 20 -2.21 -25.28 -5.43
C PRO A 20 -2.47 -24.19 -6.48
N PRO A 21 -1.58 -23.18 -6.57
CA PRO A 21 -1.75 -22.13 -7.56
C PRO A 21 -1.86 -22.78 -8.95
N PRO A 22 -2.70 -22.23 -9.84
CA PRO A 22 -2.86 -22.78 -11.17
C PRO A 22 -1.47 -22.86 -11.85
N PRO A 23 -1.22 -23.91 -12.66
CA PRO A 23 0.05 -24.08 -13.32
C PRO A 23 0.37 -22.85 -14.17
N CYS A 24 1.56 -22.30 -14.01
CA CYS A 24 2.03 -21.16 -14.80
C CYS A 24 1.99 -21.56 -16.28
N ARG A 25 1.13 -20.88 -17.05
CA ARG A 25 1.07 -21.04 -18.50
C ARG A 25 1.93 -19.95 -19.12
N LEU A 26 2.76 -20.32 -20.09
CA LEU A 26 3.54 -19.37 -20.85
C LEU A 26 2.58 -18.39 -21.53
N PHE A 27 2.56 -17.14 -21.09
CA PHE A 27 1.82 -16.08 -21.75
C PHE A 27 2.65 -15.61 -22.94
N THR A 28 2.26 -16.05 -24.14
CA THR A 28 2.85 -15.55 -25.38
C THR A 28 2.20 -14.22 -25.70
N VAL A 29 2.94 -13.12 -25.51
CA VAL A 29 2.49 -11.80 -25.94
C VAL A 29 2.38 -11.82 -27.46
N SER A 30 1.18 -11.66 -28.01
CA SER A 30 0.97 -11.56 -29.46
C SER A 30 1.61 -10.30 -30.05
N ASP A 31 1.86 -9.31 -29.21
CA ASP A 31 2.48 -8.03 -29.54
C ASP A 31 4.01 -8.14 -29.62
N GLN A 32 4.51 -8.17 -30.86
CA GLN A 32 5.92 -8.20 -31.22
C GLN A 32 6.61 -6.83 -31.09
N ARG A 33 5.86 -5.74 -30.86
CA ARG A 33 6.42 -4.40 -30.70
C ARG A 33 7.32 -4.34 -29.47
N SER A 34 8.40 -3.56 -29.55
CA SER A 34 9.31 -3.36 -28.42
C SER A 34 8.56 -2.73 -27.24
N PHE A 35 9.04 -2.92 -26.01
CA PHE A 35 8.38 -2.40 -24.80
C PHE A 35 8.02 -0.90 -24.92
N TYR A 36 8.88 -0.12 -25.58
CA TYR A 36 8.71 1.33 -25.80
C TYR A 36 7.68 1.71 -26.86
N GLU A 37 7.24 0.77 -27.69
CA GLU A 37 6.27 0.96 -28.78
C GLU A 37 4.88 0.41 -28.44
N ARG A 38 4.75 -0.26 -27.28
CA ARG A 38 3.49 -0.88 -26.83
C ARG A 38 2.50 0.12 -26.25
N GLU A 39 2.98 1.22 -25.70
CA GLU A 39 2.13 2.28 -25.18
C GLU A 39 2.09 3.47 -26.14
N TYR A 40 0.90 4.01 -26.39
CA TYR A 40 0.79 5.34 -26.95
C TYR A 40 1.50 6.33 -26.00
N PRO A 41 2.19 7.36 -26.52
CA PRO A 41 2.74 8.40 -25.67
C PRO A 41 1.60 8.90 -24.76
N GLN A 42 1.77 8.68 -23.45
CA GLN A 42 0.74 9.02 -22.49
C GLN A 42 0.45 10.52 -22.67
N LEU A 43 -0.77 10.86 -23.10
CA LEU A 43 -1.16 12.27 -23.30
C LEU A 43 -1.09 13.08 -21.99
N ASN A 44 -1.05 12.37 -20.86
CA ASN A 44 -0.88 12.89 -19.51
C ASN A 44 0.55 12.70 -18.96
N LEU A 45 1.57 12.58 -19.83
CA LEU A 45 2.95 12.72 -19.35
C LEU A 45 3.05 14.06 -18.60
N PRO A 46 3.68 14.10 -17.41
CA PRO A 46 3.92 15.35 -16.71
C PRO A 46 4.61 16.30 -17.69
N GLN A 47 3.89 17.34 -18.13
CA GLN A 47 4.49 18.35 -18.98
C GLN A 47 5.65 18.92 -18.19
N ARG A 48 6.81 19.03 -18.83
CA ARG A 48 7.94 19.77 -18.28
C ARG A 48 7.36 21.09 -17.77
N ILE A 49 7.42 21.30 -16.46
CA ILE A 49 7.00 22.57 -15.87
C ILE A 49 7.80 23.60 -16.66
N SER A 50 7.11 24.34 -17.53
CA SER A 50 7.70 25.44 -18.29
C SER A 50 8.36 26.40 -17.30
N ASN A 51 9.07 27.43 -17.75
CA ASN A 51 9.54 28.51 -16.86
C ASN A 51 8.37 29.33 -16.28
N SER A 52 7.40 28.65 -15.66
CA SER A 52 6.27 29.17 -14.92
C SER A 52 6.80 29.77 -13.64
N SER A 53 6.29 30.94 -13.29
CA SER A 53 6.56 31.52 -11.97
C SER A 53 6.23 30.50 -10.87
N TYR A 54 7.01 30.52 -9.79
CA TYR A 54 6.77 29.70 -8.60
C TYR A 54 5.30 29.73 -8.14
N GLN A 55 4.66 30.89 -8.20
CA GLN A 55 3.25 31.06 -7.84
C GLN A 55 2.29 30.26 -8.74
N ASN A 56 2.60 30.18 -10.04
CA ASN A 56 1.79 29.40 -10.98
C ASN A 56 1.93 27.90 -10.71
N ILE A 57 3.15 27.46 -10.36
CA ILE A 57 3.40 26.06 -9.98
C ILE A 57 2.61 25.72 -8.72
N LEU A 58 2.66 26.56 -7.69
CA LEU A 58 1.88 26.34 -6.47
C LEU A 58 0.38 26.30 -6.75
N HIS A 59 -0.13 27.23 -7.55
CA HIS A 59 -1.55 27.23 -7.94
C HIS A 59 -1.93 25.93 -8.67
N GLN A 60 -1.07 25.43 -9.56
CA GLN A 60 -1.27 24.15 -10.25
C GLN A 60 -1.23 22.96 -9.29
N LEU A 61 -0.28 22.92 -8.35
CA LEU A 61 -0.21 21.83 -7.37
C LEU A 61 -1.42 21.85 -6.43
N HIS A 62 -1.87 23.02 -5.99
CA HIS A 62 -3.05 23.17 -5.16
C HIS A 62 -4.35 22.72 -5.83
N SER A 63 -4.42 22.66 -7.18
CA SER A 63 -5.58 22.09 -7.88
C SER A 63 -5.51 20.57 -8.08
N LEU A 64 -4.37 19.95 -7.77
CA LEU A 64 -4.13 18.51 -7.94
C LEU A 64 -4.21 17.79 -6.60
N ARG A 65 -4.76 16.57 -6.61
CA ARG A 65 -4.96 15.73 -5.42
C ARG A 65 -3.91 14.63 -5.40
N LEU A 66 -3.12 14.63 -4.33
CA LEU A 66 -2.09 13.64 -4.10
C LEU A 66 -2.55 12.63 -3.05
N ILE A 67 -2.35 11.34 -3.32
CA ILE A 67 -2.44 10.29 -2.31
C ILE A 67 -1.06 9.69 -2.09
N VAL A 68 -0.51 9.87 -0.89
CA VAL A 68 0.73 9.22 -0.47
C VAL A 68 0.38 7.87 0.11
N VAL A 69 1.03 6.80 -0.36
CA VAL A 69 0.82 5.44 0.14
C VAL A 69 2.14 4.84 0.62
N ALA A 70 2.11 4.21 1.80
CA ALA A 70 3.28 3.55 2.37
C ALA A 70 2.92 2.29 3.15
N CYS A 71 3.79 1.28 3.10
CA CYS A 71 3.67 0.09 3.94
C CYS A 71 4.54 0.23 5.20
N ALA A 72 4.05 -0.27 6.33
CA ALA A 72 4.74 -0.24 7.61
C ALA A 72 4.93 -1.64 8.17
N ARG A 73 6.14 -1.89 8.66
CA ARG A 73 6.44 -3.02 9.55
C ARG A 73 7.73 -2.75 10.30
N ASP A 74 7.66 -2.72 11.62
CA ASP A 74 8.85 -2.58 12.48
C ASP A 74 9.68 -1.30 12.16
N VAL A 75 8.99 -0.18 11.89
CA VAL A 75 9.55 1.12 11.47
C VAL A 75 9.29 2.24 12.48
N ALA A 76 9.04 1.91 13.75
CA ALA A 76 8.83 2.89 14.81
C ALA A 76 9.88 4.01 14.88
N PRO A 77 11.20 3.77 14.68
CA PRO A 77 12.18 4.86 14.73
C PRO A 77 12.04 5.87 13.58
N ASN A 78 11.54 5.45 12.41
CA ASN A 78 11.54 6.27 11.20
C ASN A 78 10.31 7.20 11.09
N ILE A 79 9.19 6.85 11.73
CA ILE A 79 7.90 7.57 11.58
C ILE A 79 8.03 9.08 11.79
N LYS A 80 8.77 9.52 12.81
CA LYS A 80 8.92 10.95 13.10
C LYS A 80 9.64 11.70 11.96
N ASN A 81 10.73 11.12 11.45
CA ASN A 81 11.53 11.75 10.39
C ASN A 81 10.79 11.69 9.06
N TYR A 82 10.13 10.58 8.76
CA TYR A 82 9.30 10.46 7.58
C TYR A 82 8.16 11.49 7.57
N ARG A 83 7.46 11.65 8.71
CA ARG A 83 6.40 12.64 8.88
C ARG A 83 6.87 14.06 8.56
N SER A 84 8.04 14.48 9.05
CA SER A 84 8.55 15.85 8.84
C SER A 84 8.89 16.16 7.38
N HIS A 85 9.10 15.14 6.54
CA HIS A 85 9.41 15.32 5.12
C HIS A 85 8.17 15.19 4.22
N ILE A 86 7.27 14.26 4.53
CA ILE A 86 6.10 13.99 3.70
C ILE A 86 4.97 15.00 3.87
N GLU A 87 4.76 15.49 5.10
CA GLU A 87 3.70 16.48 5.35
C GLU A 87 3.85 17.76 4.52
N PRO A 88 5.04 18.39 4.46
CA PRO A 88 5.25 19.57 3.61
C PRO A 88 5.02 19.31 2.13
N ILE A 89 5.35 18.11 1.63
CA ILE A 89 5.08 17.72 0.25
C ILE A 89 3.58 17.67 0.01
N LEU A 90 2.82 17.04 0.92
CA LEU A 90 1.36 16.95 0.82
C LEU A 90 0.70 18.34 0.87
N ASP A 91 1.26 19.27 1.65
CA ASP A 91 0.76 20.64 1.83
C ASP A 91 0.86 21.49 0.56
N LEU A 92 1.68 21.09 -0.42
CA LEU A 92 1.74 21.72 -1.74
C LEU A 92 0.50 21.41 -2.60
N PHE A 93 -0.21 20.32 -2.29
CA PHE A 93 -1.33 19.83 -3.08
C PHE A 93 -2.68 20.31 -2.56
N HIS A 94 -3.76 19.91 -3.24
CA HIS A 94 -5.12 20.18 -2.81
C HIS A 94 -5.38 19.66 -1.39
N SER A 95 -6.21 20.36 -0.60
CA SER A 95 -6.51 20.03 0.81
C SER A 95 -7.20 18.67 1.01
N SER A 96 -7.75 18.09 -0.06
CA SER A 96 -8.31 16.73 -0.05
C SER A 96 -7.25 15.62 -0.21
N SER A 97 -5.97 15.98 -0.35
CA SER A 97 -4.84 15.03 -0.42
C SER A 97 -4.72 14.27 0.90
N ARG A 98 -4.24 13.01 0.85
CA ARG A 98 -4.20 12.11 2.02
C ARG A 98 -2.91 11.30 2.08
N ILE A 99 -2.61 10.83 3.29
CA ILE A 99 -1.57 9.85 3.56
C ILE A 99 -2.26 8.56 4.00
N LEU A 100 -2.03 7.47 3.28
CA LEU A 100 -2.55 6.14 3.59
C LEU A 100 -1.38 5.23 3.97
N ILE A 101 -1.47 4.60 5.14
CA ILE A 101 -0.44 3.69 5.63
C ILE A 101 -1.06 2.33 5.88
N PHE A 102 -0.41 1.28 5.39
CA PHE A 102 -0.81 -0.09 5.68
C PHE A 102 0.23 -0.76 6.55
N GLU A 103 -0.16 -1.13 7.76
CA GLU A 103 0.65 -1.79 8.75
C GLU A 103 0.49 -3.32 8.63
N SER A 104 1.59 -4.07 8.77
CA SER A 104 1.66 -5.50 8.45
C SER A 104 2.33 -6.37 9.53
N ASP A 105 1.69 -6.43 10.71
CA ASP A 105 2.09 -7.18 11.90
C ASP A 105 3.46 -6.78 12.47
N SER A 106 3.59 -5.51 12.85
CA SER A 106 4.73 -4.98 13.58
C SER A 106 4.77 -5.54 14.99
N ASN A 107 5.98 -5.80 15.47
CA ASN A 107 6.28 -6.27 16.83
C ASN A 107 6.88 -5.14 17.69
N ASP A 108 7.22 -4.00 17.10
CA ASP A 108 7.66 -2.80 17.79
C ASP A 108 6.50 -1.81 18.03
N LYS A 109 6.84 -0.57 18.41
CA LYS A 109 5.87 0.52 18.65
C LYS A 109 5.33 1.17 17.36
N THR A 110 5.47 0.54 16.19
CA THR A 110 5.03 1.13 14.90
C THR A 110 3.55 1.49 14.95
N VAL A 111 2.70 0.56 15.38
CA VAL A 111 1.24 0.75 15.43
C VAL A 111 0.87 1.94 16.32
N GLU A 112 1.41 1.99 17.54
CA GLU A 112 1.20 3.09 18.50
C GLU A 112 1.53 4.45 17.87
N LYS A 113 2.75 4.59 17.31
CA LYS A 113 3.21 5.83 16.70
C LYS A 113 2.45 6.22 15.43
N LEU A 114 1.97 5.23 14.66
CA LEU A 114 1.13 5.49 13.49
C LEU A 114 -0.24 6.04 13.92
N TYR A 115 -0.83 5.53 15.00
CA TYR A 115 -2.11 6.06 15.51
C TYR A 115 -1.99 7.45 16.14
N GLU A 116 -0.81 7.83 16.64
CA GLU A 116 -0.51 9.21 17.05
C GLU A 116 -0.44 10.19 15.87
N TRP A 117 -0.29 9.68 14.64
CA TRP A 117 -0.18 10.50 13.44
C TRP A 117 -1.56 10.82 12.84
N SER A 118 -2.20 11.86 13.36
CA SER A 118 -3.56 12.28 12.98
C SER A 118 -3.81 12.54 11.48
N ARG A 119 -2.77 12.90 10.70
CA ARG A 119 -2.88 13.14 9.26
C ARG A 119 -2.81 11.85 8.43
N ALA A 120 -2.31 10.75 8.99
CA ALA A 120 -2.23 9.47 8.33
C ALA A 120 -3.48 8.62 8.61
N GLN A 121 -4.06 8.07 7.55
CA GLN A 121 -5.08 7.03 7.69
C GLN A 121 -4.39 5.67 7.70
N VAL A 122 -4.46 5.00 8.86
CA VAL A 122 -3.76 3.74 9.10
C VAL A 122 -4.72 2.57 8.94
N TYR A 123 -4.31 1.60 8.13
CA TYR A 123 -4.99 0.33 7.94
C TYR A 123 -4.13 -0.78 8.53
N THR A 124 -4.73 -1.66 9.31
CA THR A 124 -4.05 -2.84 9.86
C THR A 124 -4.85 -4.08 9.47
N TYR A 125 -4.14 -5.14 9.13
CA TYR A 125 -4.72 -6.47 9.02
C TYR A 125 -3.91 -7.36 9.95
N GLY A 126 -4.53 -7.88 11.00
CA GLY A 126 -3.86 -8.83 11.87
C GLY A 126 -3.60 -10.17 11.16
N ASN A 127 -2.59 -10.90 11.61
CA ASN A 127 -2.25 -12.25 11.14
C ASN A 127 -1.78 -12.32 9.66
N MET A 128 -1.22 -11.23 9.15
CA MET A 128 -0.55 -11.15 7.85
C MET A 128 0.66 -12.07 7.75
N LEU A 129 1.47 -12.19 8.79
CA LEU A 129 2.63 -13.10 8.82
C LEU A 129 2.20 -14.56 8.71
N LYS A 130 1.06 -14.92 9.28
CA LYS A 130 0.48 -16.27 9.18
C LYS A 130 -0.14 -16.53 7.81
N SER A 131 -0.83 -15.53 7.25
CA SER A 131 -1.57 -15.65 5.98
C SER A 131 -0.67 -15.53 4.74
N TYR A 132 0.39 -14.74 4.86
CA TYR A 132 1.41 -14.47 3.84
C TYR A 132 2.81 -14.55 4.49
N PRO A 133 3.35 -15.75 4.70
CA PRO A 133 4.66 -15.93 5.35
C PRO A 133 5.79 -15.28 4.55
N GLU A 134 5.76 -15.44 3.22
CA GLU A 134 6.74 -14.86 2.32
C GLU A 134 6.65 -13.34 2.32
N ARG A 135 7.80 -12.68 2.56
CA ARG A 135 7.88 -11.22 2.68
C ARG A 135 7.36 -10.53 1.42
N THR A 136 7.79 -11.02 0.25
CA THR A 136 7.42 -10.42 -1.05
C THR A 136 5.92 -10.52 -1.31
N GLU A 137 5.31 -11.68 -1.04
CA GLU A 137 3.86 -11.86 -1.20
C GLU A 137 3.07 -10.95 -0.26
N ARG A 138 3.52 -10.86 1.01
CA ARG A 138 2.90 -10.00 2.00
C ARG A 138 2.95 -8.52 1.60
N LEU A 139 4.11 -8.04 1.14
CA LEU A 139 4.26 -6.67 0.66
C LEU A 139 3.41 -6.40 -0.59
N ALA A 140 3.37 -7.33 -1.54
CA ALA A 140 2.50 -7.23 -2.71
C ALA A 140 1.02 -7.13 -2.30
N PHE A 141 0.57 -7.94 -1.34
CA PHE A 141 -0.78 -7.86 -0.81
C PHE A 141 -1.06 -6.48 -0.17
N CYS A 142 -0.18 -6.00 0.70
CA CYS A 142 -0.33 -4.69 1.35
C CYS A 142 -0.41 -3.55 0.33
N ARG A 143 0.48 -3.56 -0.67
CA ARG A 143 0.51 -2.56 -1.75
C ARG A 143 -0.76 -2.58 -2.59
N ASN A 144 -1.24 -3.77 -2.97
CA ASN A 144 -2.50 -3.91 -3.72
C ASN A 144 -3.67 -3.37 -2.90
N LYS A 145 -3.74 -3.66 -1.61
CA LYS A 145 -4.79 -3.13 -0.72
C LYS A 145 -4.71 -1.61 -0.56
N LEU A 146 -3.52 -1.04 -0.48
CA LEU A 146 -3.35 0.42 -0.46
C LEU A 146 -3.80 1.07 -1.76
N LEU A 147 -3.48 0.48 -2.91
CA LEU A 147 -3.91 0.98 -4.21
C LEU A 147 -5.44 0.90 -4.35
N ASP A 148 -6.06 -0.21 -3.94
CA ASP A 148 -7.52 -0.34 -3.86
C ASP A 148 -8.13 0.83 -3.07
N LYS A 149 -7.55 1.16 -1.91
CA LYS A 149 -8.01 2.29 -1.08
C LYS A 149 -7.73 3.64 -1.71
N ALA A 150 -6.57 3.83 -2.34
CA ALA A 150 -6.21 5.09 -2.99
C ALA A 150 -7.16 5.42 -4.16
N HIS A 151 -7.64 4.40 -4.87
CA HIS A 151 -8.61 4.56 -5.96
C HIS A 151 -9.94 5.18 -5.51
N ASP A 152 -10.38 4.93 -4.27
CA ASP A 152 -11.62 5.50 -3.72
C ASP A 152 -11.57 7.04 -3.61
N PHE A 153 -10.37 7.63 -3.53
CA PHE A 153 -10.18 9.07 -3.35
C PHE A 153 -10.09 9.87 -4.65
N LYS A 154 -10.27 9.20 -5.81
CA LYS A 154 -10.16 9.83 -7.15
C LYS A 154 -8.85 10.61 -7.32
N ALA A 155 -7.71 10.11 -6.86
CA ALA A 155 -6.44 10.84 -6.89
C ALA A 155 -6.03 11.29 -8.31
N ASP A 156 -5.34 12.42 -8.42
CA ASP A 156 -4.66 12.82 -9.66
C ASP A 156 -3.25 12.22 -9.73
N TYR A 157 -2.61 12.10 -8.57
CA TYR A 157 -1.31 11.44 -8.40
C TYR A 157 -1.31 10.50 -7.21
N ILE A 158 -0.55 9.41 -7.34
CA ILE A 158 -0.22 8.50 -6.24
C ILE A 158 1.29 8.53 -6.04
N LEU A 159 1.74 8.87 -4.84
CA LEU A 159 3.14 8.79 -4.44
C LEU A 159 3.33 7.56 -3.56
N VAL A 160 4.07 6.58 -4.06
CA VAL A 160 4.42 5.36 -3.31
C VAL A 160 5.78 5.56 -2.67
N THR A 161 5.85 5.42 -1.34
CA THR A 161 7.08 5.65 -0.57
C THR A 161 7.24 4.60 0.52
N ASP A 162 8.49 4.29 0.85
CA ASP A 162 8.82 3.47 2.01
C ASP A 162 9.01 4.36 3.25
N LEU A 163 8.56 3.90 4.42
CA LEU A 163 8.59 4.69 5.66
C LEU A 163 10.01 4.92 6.21
N ASP A 164 10.99 4.17 5.71
CA ASP A 164 12.39 4.18 6.09
C ASP A 164 13.28 4.88 5.03
N ILE A 165 12.70 5.57 4.05
CA ILE A 165 13.48 6.26 3.00
C ILE A 165 14.41 7.36 3.54
N PHE A 166 14.13 7.90 4.73
CA PHE A 166 14.93 8.93 5.40
C PHE A 166 15.69 8.40 6.62
N SER A 167 15.95 7.08 6.68
CA SER A 167 16.72 6.44 7.77
C SER A 167 18.14 6.96 7.88
#